data_AF-A0AAV8XNG7-F1
#
_entry.id   AF-A0AAV8XNG7-F1
#
_cell.length_a   1.000
_cell.length_b   1.000
_cell.length_c   1.000
_cell.angle_alpha   90.00
_cell.angle_beta   90.00
_cell.angle_gamma   90.00
#
_symmetry.space_group_name_H-M   'P 1'
#
loop_
_entity.id
_entity.type
_entity.pdbx_description
1 polymer ?
#
loop_
_entity_poly.entity_id
_entity_poly.type
_entity_poly.pdbx_seq_one_letter_code
_entity_poly.pdbx_strand_id
1 'polypeptide(L)'
;MGVVTAATSLIDALVKKNPEEYKGCVSLAVSRLSRIVTASYTDLQDYTYYFVPAPWLSVKLLRLLQNYTPPAEDPGVRGRLNECLETILNKAQEPPKSKKVQHSNAKNAVLFEAISLIIHNDSEANLLVRACNQLGQFLSNRETNLRYLALESMCHLATSEFSHEAVKKHQEVVILSMKMEKDVSVRQQAVDLLYAIMLPTTHGDYVSEEVWYRVIQIVINRDEVQGYAAKTVFEALQAPACHENMVKVGGYILGEFGNLIAGDQRSSPSVQFQLLHSKYHLCSPMTRALLLSTYIKFINLFPEIRTQVQEVFKQDSNLRSADAELQQELLNIYN
;
A
#
# COMPACT_ATOMS: atom_id res chain seq x y z
N MET A 1 36.41 3.67 0.95
CA MET A 1 34.96 3.41 1.11
C MET A 1 34.57 2.00 0.67
N GLY A 2 35.28 1.34 -0.26
CA GLY A 2 35.00 -0.06 -0.65
C GLY A 2 35.01 -1.09 0.49
N VAL A 3 35.97 -1.01 1.42
CA VAL A 3 35.99 -1.86 2.63
C VAL A 3 34.73 -1.67 3.48
N VAL A 4 34.27 -0.43 3.62
CA VAL A 4 33.04 -0.11 4.37
C VAL A 4 31.84 -0.74 3.68
N THR A 5 31.73 -0.64 2.35
CA THR A 5 30.65 -1.28 1.58
C THR A 5 30.59 -2.79 1.81
N ALA A 6 31.74 -3.47 1.79
CA ALA A 6 31.81 -4.90 2.06
C ALA A 6 31.45 -5.22 3.52
N ALA A 7 32.01 -4.49 4.47
CA ALA A 7 31.75 -4.66 5.90
C ALA A 7 30.27 -4.41 6.25
N THR A 8 29.64 -3.36 5.71
CA THR A 8 28.20 -3.09 5.90
C THR A 8 27.36 -4.25 5.40
N SER A 9 27.74 -4.87 4.28
CA SER A 9 27.00 -6.03 3.73
C SER A 9 27.15 -7.28 4.61
N LEU A 10 28.35 -7.51 5.13
CA LEU A 10 28.61 -8.60 6.07
C LEU A 10 27.83 -8.39 7.37
N ILE A 11 27.89 -7.18 7.93
CA ILE A 11 27.17 -6.83 9.17
C ILE A 11 25.67 -6.97 8.95
N ASP A 12 25.09 -6.48 7.85
CA ASP A 12 23.64 -6.64 7.55
C ASP A 12 23.20 -8.12 7.58
N ALA A 13 24.04 -9.03 7.08
CA ALA A 13 23.75 -10.46 7.14
C ALA A 13 23.87 -11.05 8.55
N LEU A 14 24.81 -10.55 9.37
CA LEU A 14 25.04 -11.04 10.74
C LEU A 14 24.00 -10.50 11.74
N VAL A 15 23.59 -9.24 11.59
CA VAL A 15 22.60 -8.59 12.47
C VAL A 15 21.27 -9.34 12.45
N LYS A 16 20.86 -9.88 11.30
CA LYS A 16 19.62 -10.66 11.18
C LYS A 16 19.58 -11.92 12.06
N LYS A 17 20.74 -12.42 12.50
CA LYS A 17 20.85 -13.55 13.43
C LYS A 17 21.12 -13.09 14.86
N ASN A 18 22.06 -12.16 15.05
CA ASN A 18 22.50 -11.70 16.36
C ASN A 18 22.44 -10.16 16.46
N PRO A 19 21.27 -9.53 16.60
CA PRO A 19 21.18 -8.06 16.60
C PRO A 19 21.97 -7.39 17.73
N GLU A 20 21.94 -7.99 18.93
CA GLU A 20 22.55 -7.43 20.15
C GLU A 20 24.07 -7.27 20.05
N GLU A 21 24.76 -8.23 19.42
CA GLU A 21 26.23 -8.23 19.31
C GLU A 21 26.77 -7.08 18.45
N TYR A 22 25.95 -6.59 17.51
CA TYR A 22 26.36 -5.60 16.53
C TYR A 22 25.73 -4.22 16.75
N LYS A 23 25.00 -3.99 17.86
CA LYS A 23 24.37 -2.68 18.19
C LYS A 23 25.32 -1.49 18.06
N GLY A 24 26.61 -1.67 18.37
CA GLY A 24 27.63 -0.63 18.21
C GLY A 24 27.79 -0.10 16.78
N CYS A 25 27.34 -0.83 15.75
CA CYS A 25 27.40 -0.38 14.37
C CYS A 25 26.43 0.76 14.06
N VAL A 26 25.35 0.94 14.84
CA VAL A 26 24.30 1.95 14.58
C VAL A 26 24.89 3.37 14.64
N SER A 27 25.57 3.72 15.75
CA SER A 27 26.17 5.05 15.92
C SER A 27 27.21 5.35 14.84
N LEU A 28 28.02 4.35 14.47
CA LEU A 28 28.99 4.45 13.38
C LEU A 28 28.32 4.64 12.02
N ALA A 29 27.26 3.88 11.73
CA ALA A 29 26.51 3.97 10.47
C ALA A 29 25.85 5.35 10.32
N VAL A 30 25.21 5.86 11.37
CA VAL A 30 24.60 7.21 11.38
C VAL A 30 25.66 8.30 11.19
N SER A 31 26.80 8.21 11.90
CA SER A 31 27.90 9.17 11.74
C SER A 31 28.48 9.15 10.32
N ARG A 32 28.65 7.96 9.72
CA ARG A 32 29.13 7.83 8.34
C ARG A 32 28.12 8.36 7.34
N LEU A 33 26.84 8.02 7.49
CA LEU A 33 25.77 8.51 6.63
C LEU A 33 25.70 10.05 6.68
N SER A 34 25.75 10.64 7.87
CA SER A 34 25.77 12.11 8.08
C SER A 34 26.89 12.79 7.30
N ARG A 35 28.10 12.24 7.36
CA ARG A 35 29.24 12.75 6.60
C ARG A 35 29.06 12.61 5.08
N ILE A 36 28.44 11.53 4.60
CA ILE A 36 28.20 11.32 3.17
C ILE A 36 27.13 12.28 2.66
N VAL A 37 26.01 12.44 3.38
CA VAL A 37 24.91 13.30 2.95
C VAL A 37 25.26 14.77 3.02
N THR A 38 26.22 15.18 3.86
CA THR A 38 26.69 16.58 3.93
C THR A 38 27.88 16.86 3.01
N ALA A 39 28.57 15.82 2.51
CA ALA A 39 29.73 15.98 1.64
C ALA A 39 29.38 16.71 0.33
N SER A 40 30.32 17.54 -0.12
CA SER A 40 30.34 18.05 -1.49
C SER A 40 30.74 16.93 -2.45
N TYR A 41 30.35 17.06 -3.72
CA TYR A 41 30.73 16.11 -4.77
C TYR A 41 32.26 16.05 -4.99
N THR A 42 32.99 17.07 -4.52
CA THR A 42 34.46 17.18 -4.55
C THR A 42 35.17 16.37 -3.48
N ASP A 43 34.49 16.00 -2.38
CA ASP A 43 35.13 15.43 -1.19
C ASP A 43 35.32 13.91 -1.31
N LEU A 44 34.52 13.27 -2.15
CA LEU A 44 34.46 11.82 -2.33
C LEU A 44 34.65 11.44 -3.80
N GLN A 45 35.62 12.05 -4.50
CA GLN A 45 35.75 11.98 -5.97
C GLN A 45 35.64 10.55 -6.54
N ASP A 46 36.37 9.59 -5.96
CA ASP A 46 36.37 8.18 -6.42
C ASP A 46 35.03 7.44 -6.20
N TYR A 47 34.18 7.96 -5.31
CA TYR A 47 32.91 7.36 -4.91
C TYR A 47 31.71 8.25 -5.24
N THR A 48 31.92 9.40 -5.87
CA THR A 48 30.87 10.26 -6.39
C THR A 48 30.39 9.71 -7.73
N TYR A 49 29.12 9.39 -7.83
CA TYR A 49 28.50 8.91 -9.05
C TYR A 49 27.50 9.95 -9.56
N TYR A 50 27.79 10.56 -10.72
CA TYR A 50 26.94 11.59 -11.34
C TYR A 50 26.50 12.68 -10.34
N PHE A 51 27.45 13.30 -9.63
CA PHE A 51 27.21 14.32 -8.60
C PHE A 51 26.46 13.84 -7.35
N VAL A 52 26.24 12.54 -7.19
CA VAL A 52 25.67 11.94 -5.96
C VAL A 52 26.80 11.28 -5.17
N PRO A 53 27.06 11.69 -3.92
CA PRO A 53 28.13 11.13 -3.11
C PRO A 53 27.77 9.71 -2.61
N ALA A 54 28.58 8.72 -2.99
CA ALA A 54 28.51 7.33 -2.52
C ALA A 54 27.09 6.71 -2.43
N PRO A 55 26.26 6.76 -3.49
CA PRO A 55 24.84 6.40 -3.42
C PRO A 55 24.60 4.98 -2.91
N TRP A 56 25.36 3.99 -3.40
CA TRP A 56 25.20 2.59 -2.98
C TRP A 56 25.59 2.35 -1.52
N LEU A 57 26.57 3.09 -1.01
CA LEU A 57 26.93 2.99 0.41
C LEU A 57 25.85 3.63 1.28
N SER A 58 25.31 4.79 0.87
CA SER A 58 24.16 5.41 1.55
C SER A 58 22.97 4.46 1.63
N VAL A 59 22.62 3.79 0.52
CA VAL A 59 21.56 2.77 0.50
C VAL A 59 21.86 1.62 1.45
N LYS A 60 23.08 1.06 1.42
CA LYS A 60 23.46 -0.03 2.33
C LYS A 60 23.45 0.36 3.81
N LEU A 61 23.85 1.60 4.13
CA LEU A 61 23.80 2.10 5.50
C LEU A 61 22.36 2.29 5.98
N LEU A 62 21.49 2.88 5.14
CA LEU A 62 20.06 3.02 5.44
C LEU A 62 19.38 1.67 5.63
N ARG A 63 19.67 0.69 4.75
CA ARG A 63 19.18 -0.69 4.88
C ARG A 63 19.66 -1.36 6.17
N LEU A 64 20.94 -1.21 6.52
CA LEU A 64 21.49 -1.74 7.77
C LEU A 64 20.73 -1.19 8.99
N LEU A 65 20.43 0.12 8.98
CA LEU A 65 19.70 0.78 10.06
C LEU A 65 18.26 0.26 10.22
N GLN A 66 17.63 -0.27 9.17
CA GLN A 66 16.29 -0.90 9.26
C GLN A 66 16.28 -2.19 10.10
N ASN A 67 17.42 -2.81 10.40
CA ASN A 67 17.45 -3.99 11.27
C ASN A 67 17.36 -3.64 12.76
N TYR A 68 17.37 -2.35 13.11
CA TYR A 68 17.33 -1.88 14.48
C TYR A 68 16.11 -0.97 14.68
N THR A 69 15.48 -1.11 15.85
CA THR A 69 14.53 -0.12 16.32
C THR A 69 15.25 1.23 16.54
N PRO A 70 14.53 2.36 16.43
CA PRO A 70 15.13 3.68 16.59
C PRO A 70 15.88 3.70 17.92
N PRO A 71 17.16 4.11 17.95
CA PRO A 71 17.97 4.05 19.16
C PRO A 71 17.28 4.86 20.25
N ALA A 72 16.61 4.18 21.18
CA ALA A 72 15.99 4.75 22.38
C ALA A 72 17.02 5.08 23.45
N GLU A 73 18.18 4.43 23.35
CA GLU A 73 19.25 4.51 24.32
C GLU A 73 20.18 5.72 24.07
N ASP A 74 20.18 6.31 22.86
CA ASP A 74 21.01 7.48 22.53
C ASP A 74 20.22 8.57 21.75
N PRO A 75 19.67 9.57 22.46
CA PRO A 75 18.97 10.71 21.84
C PRO A 75 19.83 11.50 20.84
N GLY A 76 21.15 11.54 21.03
CA GLY A 76 22.06 12.26 20.14
C GLY A 76 22.23 11.56 18.78
N VAL A 77 22.31 10.23 18.78
CA VAL A 77 22.34 9.44 17.54
C VAL A 77 21.01 9.54 16.79
N ARG A 78 19.89 9.50 17.52
CA ARG A 78 18.55 9.67 16.93
C ARG A 78 18.39 11.05 16.27
N GLY A 79 18.74 12.12 16.98
CA GLY A 79 18.68 13.48 16.43
C GLY A 79 19.51 13.63 15.15
N ARG A 80 20.74 13.11 15.16
CA ARG A 80 21.60 13.11 13.96
C ARG A 80 21.00 12.30 12.80
N LEU A 81 20.38 11.15 13.07
CA LEU A 81 19.70 10.37 12.03
C LEU A 81 18.53 11.15 11.42
N ASN A 82 17.71 11.78 12.25
CA ASN A 82 16.58 12.60 11.78
C ASN A 82 17.07 13.77 10.91
N GLU A 83 18.11 14.49 11.33
CA GLU A 83 18.74 15.56 10.51
C GLU A 83 19.27 15.03 9.16
N CYS A 84 19.84 13.81 9.14
CA CYS A 84 20.30 13.18 7.91
C CYS A 84 19.12 12.89 6.96
N LEU A 85 18.03 12.34 7.49
CA LEU A 85 16.82 12.02 6.72
C LEU A 85 16.18 13.30 6.18
N GLU A 86 16.08 14.36 6.99
CA GLU A 86 15.62 15.68 6.52
C GLU A 86 16.50 16.24 5.42
N THR A 87 17.82 16.10 5.54
CA THR A 87 18.77 16.54 4.51
C THR A 87 18.57 15.77 3.20
N ILE A 88 18.33 14.46 3.25
CA ILE A 88 18.03 13.64 2.07
C ILE A 88 16.72 14.11 1.41
N LEU A 89 15.67 14.36 2.20
CA LEU A 89 14.39 14.87 1.71
C LEU A 89 14.54 16.26 1.08
N ASN A 90 15.32 17.16 1.68
CA ASN A 90 15.60 18.50 1.13
C ASN A 90 16.31 18.39 -0.23
N LYS A 91 17.34 17.55 -0.34
CA LYS A 91 18.08 17.31 -1.59
C LYS A 91 17.23 16.70 -2.70
N ALA A 92 16.14 16.00 -2.36
CA ALA A 92 15.20 15.49 -3.35
C ALA A 92 14.48 16.64 -4.09
N GLN A 93 14.14 17.70 -3.36
CA GLN A 93 13.42 18.88 -3.85
C GLN A 93 14.31 19.88 -4.60
N GLU A 94 15.63 19.82 -4.37
CA GLU A 94 16.59 20.64 -5.10
C GLU A 94 16.57 20.33 -6.61
N PRO A 95 16.77 21.36 -7.47
CA PRO A 95 16.84 21.17 -8.90
C PRO A 95 17.98 20.22 -9.28
N PRO A 96 17.77 19.34 -10.27
CA PRO A 96 18.76 18.33 -10.64
C PRO A 96 20.05 18.98 -11.16
N LYS A 97 21.20 18.55 -10.64
CA LYS A 97 22.52 19.04 -11.08
C LYS A 97 22.93 18.51 -12.45
N SER A 98 22.25 17.46 -12.92
CA SER A 98 22.45 16.89 -14.25
C SER A 98 21.13 16.42 -14.84
N LYS A 99 20.94 16.61 -16.15
CA LYS A 99 19.80 16.09 -16.91
C LYS A 99 19.91 14.59 -17.22
N LYS A 100 21.05 13.96 -16.92
CA LYS A 100 21.27 12.54 -17.19
C LYS A 100 20.45 11.69 -16.23
N VAL A 101 19.72 10.70 -16.75
CA VAL A 101 18.85 9.81 -15.97
C VAL A 101 19.61 9.10 -14.84
N GLN A 102 20.90 8.81 -15.01
CA GLN A 102 21.74 8.17 -13.99
C GLN A 102 21.86 9.03 -12.72
N HIS A 103 21.87 10.37 -12.85
CA HIS A 103 21.86 11.27 -11.69
C HIS A 103 20.56 11.15 -10.91
N SER A 104 19.42 11.22 -11.62
CA SER A 104 18.08 11.09 -11.05
C SER A 104 17.93 9.74 -10.34
N ASN A 105 18.27 8.65 -11.00
CA ASN A 105 18.16 7.30 -10.46
C ASN A 105 19.02 7.10 -9.21
N ALA A 106 20.28 7.56 -9.23
CA ALA A 106 21.16 7.45 -8.06
C ALA A 106 20.65 8.28 -6.87
N LYS A 107 20.14 9.50 -7.12
CA LYS A 107 19.55 10.35 -6.10
C LYS A 107 18.29 9.72 -5.51
N ASN A 108 17.41 9.23 -6.37
CA ASN A 108 16.13 8.63 -5.99
C ASN A 108 16.33 7.28 -5.27
N ALA A 109 17.34 6.49 -5.62
CA ALA A 109 17.65 5.26 -4.89
C ALA A 109 17.96 5.51 -3.40
N VAL A 110 18.74 6.56 -3.10
CA VAL A 110 19.01 6.97 -1.70
C VAL A 110 17.74 7.48 -1.03
N LEU A 111 16.92 8.24 -1.75
CA LEU A 111 15.65 8.78 -1.24
C LEU A 111 14.65 7.68 -0.89
N PHE A 112 14.41 6.72 -1.79
CA PHE A 112 13.46 5.62 -1.55
C PHE A 112 13.90 4.73 -0.39
N GLU A 113 15.21 4.48 -0.24
CA GLU A 113 15.73 3.74 0.91
C GLU A 113 15.60 4.53 2.22
N ALA A 114 15.75 5.86 2.17
CA ALA A 114 15.52 6.73 3.32
C ALA A 114 14.04 6.77 3.72
N ILE A 115 13.14 6.85 2.74
CA ILE A 115 11.69 6.75 2.95
C ILE A 115 11.33 5.39 3.55
N SER A 116 11.92 4.30 3.05
CA SER A 116 11.71 2.96 3.60
C SER A 116 12.13 2.87 5.07
N LEU A 117 13.25 3.49 5.45
CA LEU A 117 13.68 3.59 6.84
C LEU A 117 12.72 4.44 7.68
N ILE A 118 12.23 5.57 7.17
CA ILE A 118 11.25 6.42 7.85
C ILE A 118 9.97 5.63 8.14
N ILE A 119 9.46 4.88 7.16
CA ILE A 119 8.27 4.04 7.28
C ILE A 119 8.50 2.93 8.30
N HIS A 120 9.62 2.21 8.18
CA HIS A 120 9.95 1.10 9.08
C HIS A 120 10.04 1.56 10.55
N ASN A 121 10.56 2.77 10.77
CA ASN A 121 10.76 3.34 12.09
C ASN A 121 9.46 3.82 12.76
N ASP A 122 8.49 4.27 11.95
CA ASP A 122 7.16 4.76 12.33
C ASP A 122 7.10 5.64 13.61
N SER A 123 8.12 6.49 13.82
CA SER A 123 8.27 7.25 15.08
C SER A 123 8.06 8.76 14.94
N GLU A 124 8.31 9.33 13.76
CA GLU A 124 8.38 10.78 13.55
C GLU A 124 7.34 11.20 12.50
N ALA A 125 6.16 11.64 12.98
CA ALA A 125 5.03 12.01 12.11
C ALA A 125 5.42 13.06 11.05
N ASN A 126 6.27 14.03 11.40
CA ASN A 126 6.74 15.04 10.44
C ASN A 126 7.51 14.41 9.26
N LEU A 127 8.42 13.46 9.52
CA LEU A 127 9.16 12.78 8.46
C LEU A 127 8.25 11.91 7.59
N LEU A 128 7.28 11.22 8.20
CA LEU A 128 6.28 10.41 7.49
C LEU A 128 5.43 11.26 6.54
N VAL A 129 4.91 12.41 7.01
CA VAL A 129 4.13 13.34 6.18
C VAL A 129 4.97 13.92 5.05
N ARG A 130 6.23 14.30 5.32
CA ARG A 130 7.15 14.81 4.29
C ARG A 130 7.47 13.75 3.24
N ALA A 131 7.71 12.51 3.67
CA ALA A 131 7.91 11.37 2.76
C ALA A 131 6.67 11.15 1.89
N CYS A 132 5.47 11.14 2.47
CA CYS A 132 4.21 11.02 1.75
C CYS A 132 4.05 12.11 0.67
N ASN A 133 4.28 13.38 1.02
CA ASN A 133 4.19 14.48 0.07
C ASN A 133 5.21 14.33 -1.08
N GLN A 134 6.43 13.85 -0.79
CA GLN A 134 7.45 13.62 -1.80
C GLN A 134 7.08 12.49 -2.76
N LEU A 135 6.50 11.39 -2.25
CA LEU A 135 5.97 10.31 -3.08
C LEU A 135 4.77 10.77 -3.91
N GLY A 136 3.91 11.62 -3.36
CA GLY A 136 2.76 12.19 -4.08
C GLY A 136 3.17 12.99 -5.32
N GLN A 137 4.32 13.66 -5.28
CA GLN A 137 4.90 14.32 -6.47
C GLN A 137 5.37 13.30 -7.52
N PHE A 138 5.90 12.15 -7.09
CA PHE A 138 6.35 11.11 -8.02
C PHE A 138 5.22 10.40 -8.75
N LEU A 139 4.00 10.36 -8.19
CA LEU A 139 2.83 9.80 -8.87
C LEU A 139 2.50 10.49 -10.20
N SER A 140 2.80 11.78 -10.32
CA SER A 140 2.59 12.57 -11.54
C SER A 140 3.85 12.69 -12.40
N ASN A 141 4.92 11.95 -12.07
CA ASN A 141 6.17 11.99 -12.82
C ASN A 141 6.01 11.36 -14.21
N ARG A 142 6.82 11.77 -15.20
CA ARG A 142 6.82 11.18 -16.54
C ARG A 142 7.43 9.78 -16.58
N GLU A 143 8.33 9.45 -15.66
CA GLU A 143 8.98 8.14 -15.60
C GLU A 143 8.09 7.09 -14.91
N THR A 144 7.74 6.03 -15.64
CA THR A 144 6.90 4.92 -15.13
C THR A 144 7.50 4.25 -13.90
N ASN A 145 8.82 4.06 -13.87
CA ASN A 145 9.52 3.43 -12.75
C ASN A 145 9.36 4.23 -11.45
N LEU A 146 9.36 5.57 -11.51
CA LEU A 146 9.17 6.41 -10.33
C LEU A 146 7.73 6.35 -9.83
N ARG A 147 6.75 6.33 -10.75
CA ARG A 147 5.34 6.16 -10.40
C ARG A 147 5.10 4.81 -9.71
N TYR A 148 5.68 3.74 -10.25
CA TYR A 148 5.60 2.41 -9.66
C TYR A 148 6.15 2.36 -8.23
N LEU A 149 7.41 2.78 -8.04
CA LEU A 149 8.07 2.78 -6.72
C LEU A 149 7.35 3.70 -5.72
N ALA A 150 6.77 4.80 -6.20
CA ALA A 150 6.01 5.71 -5.36
C ALA A 150 4.71 5.09 -4.86
N LEU A 151 3.96 4.41 -5.72
CA LEU A 151 2.75 3.68 -5.32
C LEU A 151 3.08 2.54 -4.34
N GLU A 152 4.16 1.80 -4.57
CA GLU A 152 4.64 0.74 -3.67
C GLU A 152 4.98 1.30 -2.28
N SER A 153 5.79 2.36 -2.22
CA SER A 153 6.18 2.99 -0.95
C SER A 153 4.99 3.63 -0.23
N MET A 154 4.03 4.20 -0.97
CA MET A 154 2.80 4.76 -0.39
C MET A 154 1.89 3.69 0.22
N CYS A 155 1.89 2.47 -0.32
CA CYS A 155 1.12 1.36 0.24
C CYS A 155 1.59 1.05 1.67
N HIS A 156 2.90 1.03 1.90
CA HIS A 156 3.48 0.87 3.24
C HIS A 156 3.22 2.08 4.16
N LEU A 157 3.11 3.31 3.63
CA LEU A 157 2.71 4.48 4.44
C LEU A 157 1.23 4.45 4.83
N ALA A 158 0.37 3.85 4.00
CA ALA A 158 -1.07 3.79 4.26
C ALA A 158 -1.41 2.94 5.49
N THR A 159 -0.51 2.01 5.87
CA THR A 159 -0.67 1.17 7.07
C THR A 159 -0.26 1.85 8.37
N SER A 160 0.48 2.98 8.32
CA SER A 160 0.85 3.76 9.50
C SER A 160 -0.27 4.73 9.90
N GLU A 161 -0.56 4.80 11.20
CA GLU A 161 -1.59 5.70 11.74
C GLU A 161 -1.21 7.18 11.58
N PHE A 162 0.09 7.52 11.63
CA PHE A 162 0.55 8.90 11.57
C PHE A 162 0.49 9.49 10.14
N SER A 163 0.60 8.67 9.11
CA SER A 163 0.59 9.11 7.70
C SER A 163 -0.70 8.85 6.94
N HIS A 164 -1.63 8.08 7.48
CA HIS A 164 -2.84 7.66 6.76
C HIS A 164 -3.61 8.83 6.14
N GLU A 165 -3.84 9.89 6.91
CA GLU A 165 -4.55 11.09 6.43
C GLU A 165 -3.75 11.86 5.35
N ALA A 166 -2.42 11.83 5.41
CA ALA A 166 -1.58 12.43 4.38
C ALA A 166 -1.66 11.64 3.06
N VAL A 167 -1.69 10.30 3.13
CA VAL A 167 -1.85 9.44 1.96
C VAL A 167 -3.22 9.66 1.31
N LYS A 168 -4.28 9.77 2.11
CA LYS A 168 -5.65 10.02 1.63
C LYS A 168 -5.77 11.29 0.79
N LYS A 169 -5.03 12.35 1.11
CA LYS A 169 -4.99 13.59 0.29
C LYS A 169 -4.53 13.37 -1.15
N HIS A 170 -3.77 12.31 -1.42
CA HIS A 170 -3.29 11.96 -2.75
C HIS A 170 -4.21 10.99 -3.51
N GLN A 171 -5.35 10.56 -2.94
CA GLN A 171 -6.26 9.58 -3.54
C GLN A 171 -6.68 9.92 -4.98
N GLU A 172 -6.96 11.19 -5.27
CA GLU A 172 -7.37 11.64 -6.61
C GLU A 172 -6.26 11.43 -7.65
N VAL A 173 -4.99 11.63 -7.24
CA VAL A 173 -3.82 11.41 -8.11
C VAL A 173 -3.61 9.91 -8.35
N VAL A 174 -3.87 9.06 -7.35
CA VAL A 174 -3.81 7.60 -7.48
C VAL A 174 -4.91 7.10 -8.44
N ILE A 175 -6.14 7.59 -8.30
CA ILE A 175 -7.25 7.28 -9.21
C ILE A 175 -6.91 7.73 -10.64
N LEU A 176 -6.34 8.92 -10.80
CA LEU A 176 -5.91 9.43 -12.11
C LEU A 176 -4.83 8.53 -12.73
N SER A 177 -3.85 8.11 -11.93
CA SER A 177 -2.79 7.18 -12.35
C SER A 177 -3.40 5.87 -12.85
N MET A 178 -4.34 5.29 -12.11
CA MET A 178 -5.02 4.06 -12.53
C MET A 178 -5.78 4.22 -13.87
N LYS A 179 -6.32 5.40 -14.17
CA LYS A 179 -7.02 5.69 -15.44
C LYS A 179 -6.07 5.89 -16.61
N MET A 180 -4.96 6.60 -16.39
CA MET A 180 -4.04 7.05 -17.45
C MET A 180 -2.90 6.06 -17.75
N GLU A 181 -2.52 5.23 -16.78
CA GLU A 181 -1.40 4.30 -16.93
C GLU A 181 -1.72 3.16 -17.91
N LYS A 182 -0.74 2.89 -18.78
CA LYS A 182 -0.79 1.76 -19.72
C LYS A 182 -0.26 0.48 -19.09
N ASP A 183 0.72 0.59 -18.21
CA ASP A 183 1.36 -0.55 -17.56
C ASP A 183 0.39 -1.22 -16.58
N VAL A 184 0.24 -2.54 -16.68
CA VAL A 184 -0.66 -3.33 -15.82
C VAL A 184 -0.14 -3.36 -14.39
N SER A 185 1.16 -3.51 -14.19
CA SER A 185 1.80 -3.59 -12.86
C SER A 185 1.62 -2.30 -12.08
N VAL A 186 1.71 -1.14 -12.75
CA VAL A 186 1.44 0.17 -12.11
C VAL A 186 -0.03 0.30 -11.72
N ARG A 187 -0.95 -0.18 -12.57
CA ARG A 187 -2.38 -0.19 -12.24
C ARG A 187 -2.69 -1.11 -11.06
N GLN A 188 -2.08 -2.30 -11.01
CA GLN A 188 -2.19 -3.22 -9.88
C GLN A 188 -1.72 -2.56 -8.58
N GLN A 189 -0.55 -1.89 -8.61
CA GLN A 189 -0.04 -1.17 -7.44
C GLN A 189 -0.96 -0.03 -6.99
N ALA A 190 -1.61 0.67 -7.93
CA ALA A 190 -2.60 1.70 -7.59
C ALA A 190 -3.87 1.11 -6.94
N VAL A 191 -4.32 -0.07 -7.39
CA VAL A 191 -5.42 -0.81 -6.75
C VAL A 191 -5.04 -1.19 -5.32
N ASP A 192 -3.84 -1.73 -5.12
CA ASP A 192 -3.36 -2.12 -3.78
C ASP A 192 -3.32 -0.92 -2.83
N LEU A 193 -2.83 0.23 -3.30
CA LEU A 193 -2.80 1.46 -2.51
C LEU A 193 -4.23 1.93 -2.17
N LEU A 194 -5.16 1.90 -3.12
CA LEU A 194 -6.55 2.28 -2.86
C LEU A 194 -7.21 1.35 -1.84
N TYR A 195 -6.93 0.05 -1.89
CA TYR A 195 -7.38 -0.90 -0.89
C TYR A 195 -6.73 -0.67 0.47
N ALA A 196 -5.42 -0.37 0.51
CA ALA A 196 -4.72 -0.05 1.74
C ALA A 196 -5.26 1.24 2.40
N ILE A 197 -5.71 2.22 1.61
CA ILE A 197 -6.40 3.42 2.14
C ILE A 197 -7.78 3.06 2.73
N MET A 198 -8.45 2.05 2.21
CA MET A 198 -9.80 1.64 2.67
C MET A 198 -9.79 0.65 3.84
N LEU A 199 -8.67 0.01 4.15
CA LEU A 199 -8.59 -1.08 5.13
C LEU A 199 -8.64 -0.65 6.62
N PRO A 200 -8.00 0.46 7.06
CA PRO A 200 -7.89 0.77 8.48
C PRO A 200 -9.24 1.09 9.15
N THR A 201 -9.48 0.44 10.28
CA THR A 201 -10.73 0.50 11.06
C THR A 201 -10.73 1.57 12.16
N THR A 202 -9.58 2.21 12.42
CA THR A 202 -9.36 3.09 13.59
C THR A 202 -9.71 4.56 13.35
N HIS A 203 -9.86 5.01 12.11
CA HIS A 203 -10.09 6.43 11.82
C HIS A 203 -11.55 6.67 11.44
N GLY A 204 -12.30 7.30 12.34
CA GLY A 204 -13.72 7.63 12.22
C GLY A 204 -14.07 8.68 11.16
N ASP A 205 -13.34 8.76 10.05
CA ASP A 205 -13.58 9.74 8.99
C ASP A 205 -13.81 9.09 7.62
N TYR A 206 -15.07 9.15 7.20
CA TYR A 206 -15.61 8.96 5.86
C TYR A 206 -14.53 8.89 4.76
N VAL A 207 -14.20 7.67 4.29
CA VAL A 207 -13.77 7.54 2.90
C VAL A 207 -15.00 7.94 2.08
N SER A 208 -14.89 9.06 1.33
CA SER A 208 -16.00 9.58 0.53
C SER A 208 -16.61 8.46 -0.30
N GLU A 209 -17.94 8.38 -0.35
CA GLU A 209 -18.63 7.33 -1.09
C GLU A 209 -18.18 7.30 -2.56
N GLU A 210 -17.77 8.44 -3.11
CA GLU A 210 -17.26 8.54 -4.48
C GLU A 210 -16.02 7.66 -4.74
N VAL A 211 -15.16 7.44 -3.73
CA VAL A 211 -13.89 6.74 -3.94
C VAL A 211 -14.16 5.28 -4.30
N TRP A 212 -14.99 4.59 -3.51
CA TRP A 212 -15.26 3.17 -3.73
C TRP A 212 -16.06 2.94 -5.03
N TYR A 213 -16.99 3.83 -5.39
CA TYR A 213 -17.66 3.80 -6.69
C TYR A 213 -16.68 3.97 -7.86
N ARG A 214 -15.73 4.91 -7.78
CA ARG A 214 -14.73 5.13 -8.83
C ARG A 214 -13.80 3.92 -8.97
N VAL A 215 -13.40 3.29 -7.86
CA VAL A 215 -12.59 2.06 -7.91
C VAL A 215 -13.34 0.97 -8.68
N ILE A 216 -14.60 0.70 -8.32
CA ILE A 216 -15.43 -0.28 -9.02
C ILE A 216 -15.53 0.05 -10.51
N GLN A 217 -15.87 1.29 -10.87
CA GLN A 217 -15.97 1.70 -12.27
C GLN A 217 -14.68 1.45 -13.06
N ILE A 218 -13.52 1.69 -12.46
CA ILE A 218 -12.25 1.52 -13.16
C ILE A 218 -11.90 0.04 -13.30
N VAL A 219 -12.17 -0.78 -12.29
CA VAL A 219 -11.97 -2.24 -12.36
C VAL A 219 -12.90 -2.87 -13.41
N ILE A 220 -14.18 -2.50 -13.45
CA ILE A 220 -15.13 -3.01 -14.45
C ILE A 220 -14.66 -2.69 -15.87
N ASN A 221 -14.21 -1.45 -16.12
CA ASN A 221 -13.82 -1.01 -17.46
C ASN A 221 -12.44 -1.54 -17.93
N ARG A 222 -11.79 -2.41 -17.14
CA ARG A 222 -10.41 -2.87 -17.39
C ARG A 222 -10.26 -4.37 -17.10
N ASP A 223 -10.48 -5.20 -18.11
CA ASP A 223 -10.42 -6.67 -18.00
C ASP A 223 -9.11 -7.20 -17.40
N GLU A 224 -7.98 -6.57 -17.73
CA GLU A 224 -6.64 -6.98 -17.29
C GLU A 224 -6.42 -6.90 -15.76
N VAL A 225 -7.21 -6.09 -15.04
CA VAL A 225 -7.06 -5.94 -13.58
C VAL A 225 -8.16 -6.66 -12.79
N GLN A 226 -9.23 -7.14 -13.43
CA GLN A 226 -10.38 -7.73 -12.76
C GLN A 226 -10.00 -8.94 -11.90
N GLY A 227 -9.25 -9.90 -12.46
CA GLY A 227 -8.82 -11.10 -11.72
C GLY A 227 -7.88 -10.78 -10.56
N TYR A 228 -6.99 -9.81 -10.73
CA TYR A 228 -6.11 -9.33 -9.67
C TYR A 228 -6.91 -8.65 -8.55
N ALA A 229 -7.79 -7.71 -8.90
CA ALA A 229 -8.64 -7.00 -7.96
C ALA A 229 -9.55 -7.96 -7.16
N ALA A 230 -10.14 -8.96 -7.81
CA ALA A 230 -10.94 -10.00 -7.14
C ALA A 230 -10.13 -10.81 -6.13
N LYS A 231 -8.89 -11.19 -6.48
CA LYS A 231 -8.00 -11.90 -5.57
C LYS A 231 -7.58 -11.03 -4.38
N THR A 232 -7.10 -9.83 -4.64
CA THR A 232 -6.61 -8.91 -3.60
C THR A 232 -7.73 -8.51 -2.64
N VAL A 233 -8.94 -8.23 -3.15
CA VAL A 233 -10.08 -7.88 -2.28
C VAL A 233 -10.53 -9.08 -1.45
N PHE A 234 -10.51 -10.30 -2.01
CA PHE A 234 -10.80 -11.51 -1.25
C PHE A 234 -9.82 -11.70 -0.09
N GLU A 235 -8.52 -11.55 -0.35
CA GLU A 235 -7.47 -11.63 0.69
C GLU A 235 -7.63 -10.52 1.74
N ALA A 236 -7.95 -9.29 1.33
CA ALA A 236 -8.18 -8.18 2.25
C ALA A 236 -9.41 -8.39 3.17
N LEU A 237 -10.49 -9.00 2.65
CA LEU A 237 -11.70 -9.28 3.43
C LEU A 237 -11.51 -10.38 4.49
N GLN A 238 -10.49 -11.24 4.35
CA GLN A 238 -10.17 -12.26 5.36
C GLN A 238 -9.70 -11.64 6.69
N ALA A 239 -9.30 -10.37 6.70
CA ALA A 239 -8.98 -9.65 7.92
C ALA A 239 -10.19 -9.62 8.88
N PRO A 240 -10.01 -9.93 10.18
CA PRO A 240 -11.12 -9.94 11.15
C PRO A 240 -11.80 -8.57 11.27
N ALA A 241 -11.03 -7.50 11.20
CA ALA A 241 -11.51 -6.12 11.22
C ALA A 241 -11.40 -5.53 9.81
N CYS A 242 -12.55 -5.19 9.21
CA CYS A 242 -12.61 -4.59 7.88
C CYS A 242 -13.61 -3.43 7.89
N HIS A 243 -13.22 -2.30 7.33
CA HIS A 243 -14.12 -1.16 7.17
C HIS A 243 -15.26 -1.49 6.20
N GLU A 244 -16.44 -0.91 6.42
CA GLU A 244 -17.65 -1.20 5.64
C GLU A 244 -17.48 -0.93 4.14
N ASN A 245 -16.76 0.12 3.75
CA ASN A 245 -16.49 0.39 2.33
C ASN A 245 -15.68 -0.73 1.66
N MET A 246 -14.80 -1.42 2.39
CA MET A 246 -14.10 -2.59 1.85
C MET A 246 -15.09 -3.74 1.59
N VAL A 247 -16.08 -3.93 2.47
CA VAL A 247 -17.15 -4.91 2.26
C VAL A 247 -18.02 -4.54 1.05
N LYS A 248 -18.32 -3.24 0.84
CA LYS A 248 -19.04 -2.79 -0.36
C LYS A 248 -18.26 -3.10 -1.65
N VAL A 249 -16.99 -2.71 -1.72
CA VAL A 249 -16.12 -2.97 -2.87
C VAL A 249 -15.97 -4.47 -3.10
N GLY A 250 -15.68 -5.22 -2.04
CA GLY A 250 -15.54 -6.66 -2.06
C GLY A 250 -16.78 -7.40 -2.53
N GLY A 251 -17.95 -7.04 -1.98
CA GLY A 251 -19.23 -7.61 -2.39
C GLY A 251 -19.51 -7.38 -3.87
N TYR A 252 -19.28 -6.16 -4.37
CA TYR A 252 -19.50 -5.86 -5.78
C TYR A 252 -18.50 -6.58 -6.69
N ILE A 253 -17.19 -6.49 -6.41
CA ILE A 253 -16.13 -7.07 -7.25
C ILE A 253 -16.23 -8.59 -7.26
N LEU A 254 -16.47 -9.24 -6.12
CA LEU A 254 -16.66 -10.68 -6.10
C LEU A 254 -17.95 -11.08 -6.82
N GLY A 255 -19.03 -10.30 -6.68
CA GLY A 255 -20.29 -10.55 -7.40
C GLY A 255 -20.18 -10.53 -8.92
N GLU A 256 -19.30 -9.71 -9.47
CA GLU A 256 -19.05 -9.63 -10.92
C GLU A 256 -17.94 -10.58 -11.39
N PHE A 257 -16.85 -10.67 -10.64
CA PHE A 257 -15.58 -11.27 -11.08
C PHE A 257 -15.08 -12.42 -10.20
N GLY A 258 -15.87 -12.86 -9.22
CA GLY A 258 -15.52 -13.96 -8.30
C GLY A 258 -15.35 -15.31 -9.00
N ASN A 259 -15.93 -15.46 -10.20
CA ASN A 259 -15.72 -16.62 -11.08
C ASN A 259 -14.26 -16.75 -11.54
N LEU A 260 -13.51 -15.66 -11.66
CA LEU A 260 -12.10 -15.67 -12.06
C LEU A 260 -11.18 -16.31 -11.00
N ILE A 261 -11.58 -16.27 -9.73
CA ILE A 261 -10.81 -16.83 -8.60
C ILE A 261 -11.43 -18.10 -8.02
N ALA A 262 -12.62 -18.50 -8.47
CA ALA A 262 -13.35 -19.67 -7.95
C ALA A 262 -12.67 -21.02 -8.23
N GLY A 263 -11.69 -21.06 -9.13
CA GLY A 263 -10.94 -22.28 -9.46
C GLY A 263 -9.94 -22.74 -8.39
N ASP A 264 -9.54 -21.86 -7.46
CA ASP A 264 -8.70 -22.23 -6.32
C ASP A 264 -9.59 -22.68 -5.15
N GLN A 265 -9.22 -23.80 -4.51
CA GLN A 265 -9.94 -24.36 -3.37
C GLN A 265 -10.06 -23.35 -2.20
N ARG A 266 -9.05 -22.48 -2.03
CA ARG A 266 -9.03 -21.45 -0.98
C ARG A 266 -10.03 -20.33 -1.22
N SER A 267 -10.42 -20.09 -2.47
CA SER A 267 -11.38 -19.06 -2.88
C SER A 267 -12.57 -19.67 -3.62
N SER A 268 -12.95 -20.90 -3.26
CA SER A 268 -14.14 -21.56 -3.80
C SER A 268 -15.41 -20.73 -3.56
N PRO A 269 -16.46 -20.88 -4.38
CA PRO A 269 -17.69 -20.10 -4.27
C PRO A 269 -18.31 -20.14 -2.87
N SER A 270 -18.28 -21.30 -2.21
CA SER A 270 -18.76 -21.45 -0.83
C SER A 270 -17.94 -20.62 0.16
N VAL A 271 -16.62 -20.56 0.01
CA VAL A 271 -15.74 -19.78 0.89
C VAL A 271 -15.95 -18.28 0.65
N GLN A 272 -16.08 -17.85 -0.61
CA GLN A 272 -16.41 -16.45 -0.93
C GLN A 272 -17.74 -16.02 -0.31
N PHE A 273 -18.78 -16.85 -0.45
CA PHE A 273 -20.09 -16.59 0.14
C PHE A 273 -20.03 -16.50 1.66
N GLN A 274 -19.42 -17.50 2.32
CA GLN A 274 -19.28 -17.52 3.78
C GLN A 274 -18.48 -16.32 4.30
N LEU A 275 -17.44 -15.90 3.59
CA LEU A 275 -16.65 -14.73 3.96
C LEU A 275 -17.51 -13.45 3.96
N LEU A 276 -18.25 -13.19 2.88
CA LEU A 276 -19.15 -12.05 2.79
C LEU A 276 -20.28 -12.13 3.83
N HIS A 277 -20.86 -13.31 4.01
CA HIS A 277 -21.95 -13.53 4.97
C HIS A 277 -21.50 -13.35 6.42
N SER A 278 -20.26 -13.70 6.77
CA SER A 278 -19.70 -13.46 8.10
C SER A 278 -19.67 -11.98 8.49
N LYS A 279 -19.59 -11.07 7.49
CA LYS A 279 -19.58 -9.62 7.69
C LYS A 279 -20.97 -8.98 7.56
N TYR A 280 -21.91 -9.65 6.92
CA TYR A 280 -23.24 -9.12 6.55
C TYR A 280 -23.99 -8.50 7.73
N HIS A 281 -24.07 -9.20 8.88
CA HIS A 281 -24.80 -8.71 10.05
C HIS A 281 -24.13 -7.50 10.74
N LEU A 282 -22.86 -7.22 10.45
CA LEU A 282 -22.11 -6.10 11.01
C LEU A 282 -22.23 -4.83 10.17
N CYS A 283 -22.76 -4.92 8.94
CA CYS A 283 -22.85 -3.79 8.02
C CYS A 283 -24.19 -3.02 8.12
N SER A 284 -24.23 -1.81 7.56
CA SER A 284 -25.44 -0.99 7.45
C SER A 284 -26.48 -1.59 6.47
N PRO A 285 -27.75 -1.15 6.53
CA PRO A 285 -28.79 -1.63 5.62
C PRO A 285 -28.45 -1.46 4.13
N MET A 286 -27.78 -0.37 3.76
CA MET A 286 -27.38 -0.10 2.38
C MET A 286 -26.36 -1.13 1.86
N THR A 287 -25.36 -1.47 2.69
CA THR A 287 -24.36 -2.50 2.35
C THR A 287 -24.98 -3.88 2.34
N ARG A 288 -25.93 -4.17 3.24
CA ARG A 288 -26.68 -5.43 3.21
C ARG A 288 -27.46 -5.58 1.91
N ALA A 289 -28.16 -4.53 1.44
CA ALA A 289 -28.84 -4.54 0.16
C ALA A 289 -27.87 -4.87 -0.99
N LEU A 290 -26.72 -4.20 -1.04
CA LEU A 290 -25.67 -4.50 -2.02
C LEU A 290 -25.22 -5.98 -1.97
N LEU A 291 -24.99 -6.53 -0.77
CA LEU A 291 -24.58 -7.92 -0.59
C LEU A 291 -25.68 -8.90 -1.01
N LEU A 292 -26.96 -8.58 -0.81
CA LEU A 292 -28.05 -9.43 -1.29
C LEU A 292 -28.08 -9.49 -2.82
N SER A 293 -27.85 -8.36 -3.51
CA SER A 293 -27.66 -8.36 -4.97
C SER A 293 -26.45 -9.20 -5.40
N THR A 294 -25.34 -9.15 -4.64
CA THR A 294 -24.19 -10.03 -4.85
C THR A 294 -24.55 -11.51 -4.70
N TYR A 295 -25.33 -11.87 -3.69
CA TYR A 295 -25.77 -13.27 -3.46
C TYR A 295 -26.65 -13.80 -4.60
N ILE A 296 -27.48 -12.94 -5.19
CA ILE A 296 -28.25 -13.27 -6.39
C ILE A 296 -27.31 -13.57 -7.58
N LYS A 297 -26.31 -12.71 -7.81
CA LYS A 297 -25.30 -12.95 -8.85
C LYS A 297 -24.52 -14.24 -8.61
N PHE A 298 -24.21 -14.55 -7.36
CA PHE A 298 -23.58 -15.80 -6.94
C PHE A 298 -24.42 -17.03 -7.29
N ILE A 299 -25.75 -17.00 -7.14
CA ILE A 299 -26.62 -18.09 -7.60
C ILE A 299 -26.48 -18.31 -9.11
N ASN A 300 -26.42 -17.22 -9.89
CA ASN A 300 -26.31 -17.29 -11.34
C ASN A 300 -24.92 -17.78 -11.80
N LEU A 301 -23.86 -17.36 -11.12
CA LEU A 301 -22.47 -17.76 -11.42
C LEU A 301 -22.16 -19.18 -10.94
N PHE A 302 -22.72 -19.57 -9.79
CA PHE A 302 -22.37 -20.81 -9.09
C PHE A 302 -23.63 -21.54 -8.61
N PRO A 303 -24.20 -22.44 -9.43
CA PRO A 303 -25.41 -23.18 -9.06
C PRO A 303 -25.27 -24.04 -7.79
N GLU A 304 -24.04 -24.43 -7.43
CA GLU A 304 -23.73 -25.26 -6.26
C GLU A 304 -24.00 -24.61 -4.89
N ILE A 305 -23.95 -23.28 -4.80
CA ILE A 305 -24.22 -22.55 -3.55
C ILE A 305 -25.67 -22.11 -3.41
N ARG A 306 -26.53 -22.40 -4.41
CA ARG A 306 -27.92 -21.93 -4.46
C ARG A 306 -28.72 -22.25 -3.20
N THR A 307 -28.59 -23.47 -2.67
CA THR A 307 -29.35 -23.91 -1.49
C THR A 307 -28.95 -23.11 -0.24
N GLN A 308 -27.64 -22.86 -0.05
CA GLN A 308 -27.13 -22.09 1.09
C GLN A 308 -27.63 -20.64 1.04
N VAL A 309 -27.57 -20.03 -0.15
CA VAL A 309 -28.05 -18.66 -0.35
C VAL A 309 -29.56 -18.57 -0.10
N GLN A 310 -30.35 -19.53 -0.61
CA GLN A 310 -31.80 -19.56 -0.39
C GLN A 310 -32.19 -19.71 1.08
N GLU A 311 -31.43 -20.48 1.87
CA GLU A 311 -31.65 -20.59 3.33
C GLU A 311 -31.44 -19.26 4.03
N VAL A 312 -30.40 -18.50 3.66
CA VAL A 312 -30.18 -17.15 4.19
C VAL A 312 -31.35 -16.22 3.88
N PHE A 313 -31.84 -16.21 2.63
CA PHE A 313 -33.02 -15.42 2.27
C PHE A 313 -34.31 -15.82 2.99
N LYS A 314 -34.43 -17.08 3.44
CA LYS A 314 -35.58 -17.58 4.21
C LYS A 314 -35.48 -17.27 5.71
N GLN A 315 -34.26 -17.31 6.26
CA GLN A 315 -34.01 -17.05 7.69
C GLN A 315 -34.07 -15.56 8.01
N ASP A 316 -33.62 -14.72 7.09
CA ASP A 316 -33.57 -13.30 7.32
C ASP A 316 -34.98 -12.70 7.20
N SER A 317 -35.30 -11.78 8.10
CA SER A 317 -36.57 -11.02 8.12
C SER A 317 -36.69 -10.04 6.93
N ASN A 318 -35.89 -10.23 5.88
CA ASN A 318 -35.65 -9.34 4.75
C ASN A 318 -36.83 -9.18 3.80
N LEU A 319 -37.84 -10.06 3.87
CA LEU A 319 -39.12 -9.86 3.19
C LEU A 319 -39.83 -8.56 3.62
N ARG A 320 -39.46 -7.96 4.76
CA ARG A 320 -40.03 -6.69 5.25
C ARG A 320 -39.09 -5.49 5.23
N SER A 321 -37.77 -5.67 5.03
CA SER A 321 -36.78 -4.61 5.25
C SER A 321 -35.92 -4.20 4.04
N ALA A 322 -36.11 -4.80 2.86
CA ALA A 322 -35.33 -4.48 1.67
C ALA A 322 -36.18 -3.71 0.63
N ASP A 323 -35.53 -2.74 -0.02
CA ASP A 323 -35.97 -1.97 -1.18
C ASP A 323 -36.85 -2.77 -2.15
N ALA A 324 -37.86 -2.12 -2.74
CA ALA A 324 -38.84 -2.76 -3.63
C ALA A 324 -38.18 -3.48 -4.83
N GLU A 325 -37.01 -3.01 -5.29
CA GLU A 325 -36.22 -3.63 -6.36
C GLU A 325 -35.68 -5.02 -5.96
N LEU A 326 -35.23 -5.19 -4.72
CA LEU A 326 -34.66 -6.44 -4.22
C LEU A 326 -35.74 -7.49 -3.98
N GLN A 327 -36.94 -7.07 -3.55
CA GLN A 327 -38.12 -7.94 -3.51
C GLN A 327 -38.51 -8.43 -4.91
N GLN A 328 -38.48 -7.53 -5.91
CA GLN A 328 -38.84 -7.87 -7.29
C GLN A 328 -37.85 -8.89 -7.91
N GLU A 329 -36.54 -8.73 -7.69
CA GLU A 329 -35.53 -9.70 -8.15
C GLU A 329 -35.62 -11.03 -7.41
N LEU A 330 -35.88 -11.03 -6.10
CA LEU A 330 -36.07 -12.27 -5.34
C LEU A 330 -37.30 -13.04 -5.83
N LEU A 331 -38.42 -12.36 -6.08
CA LEU A 331 -39.63 -12.97 -6.64
C LEU A 331 -39.39 -13.62 -8.02
N ASN A 332 -38.48 -13.07 -8.83
CA ASN A 332 -38.11 -13.67 -10.12
C ASN A 332 -37.21 -14.91 -9.99
N ILE A 333 -36.54 -15.13 -8.85
CA ILE A 333 -35.68 -16.30 -8.61
C ILE A 333 -36.47 -17.45 -7.95
N TYR A 334 -37.54 -17.10 -7.23
CA TYR A 334 -38.43 -18.06 -6.57
C TYR A 334 -39.53 -18.62 -7.48
N ASN A 335 -39.87 -17.94 -8.58
CA ASN A 335 -40.79 -18.42 -9.62
C ASN A 335 -40.02 -19.05 -10.79
#